data_AF-A0A9P0TEQ6-F1
#
_entry.id   AF-A0A9P0TEQ6-F1
#
_cell.length_a   1.000
_cell.length_b   1.000
_cell.length_c   1.000
_cell.angle_alpha   90.00
_cell.angle_beta   90.00
_cell.angle_gamma   90.00
#
_symmetry.space_group_name_H-M   'P 1'
#
loop_
_entity.id
_entity.type
_entity.pdbx_description
1 polymer ?
#
loop_
_entity_poly.entity_id
_entity_poly.type
_entity_poly.pdbx_seq_one_letter_code
_entity_poly.pdbx_strand_id
1 'polypeptide(L)'
;MHLNSLQLCTAALTLALVAAVPASTPHHVSRRSFFSLECKGVFDAAIFARLDRICDDCYNLFREPQLYTLCRSDCFTTLFFKGCVESLCLSDEVEELDLMIDFIGKR
;
A
#
# COMPACT_ATOMS: atom_id res chain seq x y z
N MET A 1 -18.35 -48.94 20.29
CA MET A 1 -19.21 -48.90 19.08
C MET A 1 -20.27 -47.81 19.21
N HIS A 2 -19.90 -46.52 19.28
CA HIS A 2 -20.87 -45.42 19.18
C HIS A 2 -20.22 -44.09 18.74
N LEU A 3 -19.31 -44.14 17.77
CA LEU A 3 -18.65 -42.96 17.21
C LEU A 3 -19.00 -42.73 15.73
N ASN A 4 -20.10 -43.30 15.24
CA ASN A 4 -20.51 -43.22 13.83
C ASN A 4 -21.88 -42.55 13.60
N SER A 5 -22.55 -42.03 14.64
CA SER A 5 -23.84 -41.35 14.49
C SER A 5 -23.74 -39.81 14.48
N LEU A 6 -22.59 -39.24 14.84
CA LEU A 6 -22.40 -37.78 14.87
C LEU A 6 -21.77 -37.20 13.59
N GLN A 7 -21.13 -38.03 12.75
CA GLN A 7 -20.52 -37.61 11.49
C GLN A 7 -21.51 -37.41 10.33
N LEU A 8 -22.77 -37.85 10.48
CA LEU A 8 -23.79 -37.72 9.42
C LEU A 8 -24.68 -36.48 9.56
N CYS A 9 -24.65 -35.77 10.70
CA CYS A 9 -25.56 -34.64 10.95
C CYS A 9 -24.94 -33.25 10.69
N THR A 10 -23.63 -33.12 10.49
CA THR A 10 -23.00 -31.80 10.26
C THR A 10 -22.86 -31.41 8.80
N ALA A 11 -23.26 -32.28 7.86
CA ALA A 11 -23.18 -32.00 6.42
C ALA A 11 -24.38 -31.19 5.88
N ALA A 12 -25.37 -30.85 6.70
CA ALA A 12 -26.66 -30.33 6.22
C ALA A 12 -27.08 -28.95 6.74
N LEU A 13 -26.27 -28.25 7.53
CA LEU A 13 -26.64 -26.92 8.04
C LEU A 13 -25.58 -25.86 7.71
N THR A 14 -26.05 -24.89 6.92
CA THR A 14 -25.50 -23.56 6.62
C THR A 14 -24.33 -23.50 5.66
N LEU A 15 -24.68 -23.78 4.40
CA LEU A 15 -24.29 -22.95 3.26
C LEU A 15 -24.46 -21.45 3.59
N ALA A 16 -23.53 -20.63 3.09
CA ALA A 16 -23.57 -19.16 2.99
C ALA A 16 -23.20 -18.33 4.25
N LEU A 17 -21.92 -18.30 4.59
CA LEU A 17 -21.24 -17.04 4.90
C LEU A 17 -19.98 -16.92 4.04
N VAL A 18 -20.17 -16.76 2.73
CA VAL A 18 -19.20 -15.98 1.95
C VAL A 18 -19.53 -14.54 2.30
N ALA A 19 -18.91 -14.01 3.36
CA ALA A 19 -18.87 -12.57 3.56
C ALA A 19 -18.23 -12.00 2.29
N ALA A 20 -19.04 -11.36 1.45
CA ALA A 20 -18.53 -10.56 0.36
C ALA A 20 -17.66 -9.47 0.99
N VAL A 21 -16.35 -9.69 1.03
CA VAL A 21 -15.40 -8.63 1.29
C VAL A 21 -15.64 -7.60 0.19
N PRO A 22 -16.15 -6.40 0.50
CA PRO A 22 -16.18 -5.38 -0.53
C PRO A 22 -14.72 -5.14 -0.90
N ALA A 23 -14.36 -5.46 -2.13
CA ALA A 23 -13.10 -5.01 -2.70
C ALA A 23 -13.21 -3.48 -2.79
N SER A 24 -12.88 -2.79 -1.70
CA SER A 24 -12.72 -1.34 -1.69
C SER A 24 -11.64 -1.05 -2.71
N THR A 25 -12.00 -0.53 -3.88
CA THR A 25 -11.07 -0.21 -4.95
C THR A 25 -10.13 0.88 -4.44
N PRO A 26 -8.89 0.56 -4.01
CA PRO A 26 -7.99 1.54 -3.40
C PRO A 26 -7.60 2.63 -4.41
N HIS A 27 -7.81 2.33 -5.69
CA HIS A 27 -7.54 3.16 -6.85
C HIS A 27 -8.14 4.55 -6.78
N HIS A 28 -9.35 4.74 -6.22
CA HIS A 28 -9.96 6.08 -6.20
C HIS A 28 -9.25 7.01 -5.19
N VAL A 29 -8.89 6.49 -4.02
CA VAL A 29 -8.18 7.24 -2.97
C VAL A 29 -6.78 7.59 -3.44
N SER A 30 -6.06 6.62 -4.02
CA SER A 30 -4.72 6.81 -4.61
C SER A 30 -4.74 7.89 -5.70
N ARG A 31 -5.70 7.83 -6.64
CA ARG A 31 -5.82 8.83 -7.72
C ARG A 31 -6.08 10.24 -7.18
N ARG A 32 -6.98 10.40 -6.20
CA ARG A 32 -7.20 11.71 -5.56
C ARG A 32 -5.93 12.22 -4.89
N SER A 33 -5.23 11.34 -4.19
CA SER A 33 -4.02 11.70 -3.47
C SER A 33 -2.88 12.12 -4.39
N PHE A 34 -2.73 11.46 -5.54
CA PHE A 34 -1.76 11.85 -6.57
C PHE A 34 -2.00 13.29 -7.04
N PHE A 35 -3.24 13.65 -7.36
CA PHE A 35 -3.56 15.01 -7.79
C PHE A 35 -3.39 16.05 -6.68
N SER A 36 -3.64 15.70 -5.41
CA SER A 36 -3.40 16.63 -4.29
C SER A 36 -1.93 16.89 -4.01
N LEU A 37 -1.03 15.99 -4.42
CA LEU A 37 0.42 16.18 -4.33
C LEU A 37 0.99 16.98 -5.51
N GLU A 38 0.14 17.37 -6.47
CA GLU A 38 0.52 18.17 -7.65
C GLU A 38 1.65 17.55 -8.50
N CYS A 39 1.73 16.22 -8.51
CA CYS A 39 2.67 15.51 -9.36
C CYS A 39 2.37 15.72 -10.85
N LYS A 40 3.41 16.06 -11.62
CA LYS A 40 3.29 16.52 -13.01
C LYS A 40 3.51 15.42 -14.05
N GLY A 41 3.92 14.23 -13.62
CA GLY A 41 4.13 13.08 -14.48
C GLY A 41 2.86 12.29 -14.77
N VAL A 42 3.05 11.05 -15.22
CA VAL A 42 1.93 10.17 -15.60
C VAL A 42 1.41 9.45 -14.35
N PHE A 43 0.11 9.51 -14.11
CA PHE A 43 -0.49 8.73 -13.04
C PHE A 43 -0.52 7.24 -13.40
N ASP A 44 0.28 6.45 -12.69
CA ASP A 44 0.20 4.99 -12.66
C ASP A 44 -0.15 4.54 -11.23
N ALA A 45 -1.26 3.81 -11.10
CA ALA A 45 -1.79 3.43 -9.79
C ALA A 45 -0.91 2.42 -9.06
N ALA A 46 -0.22 1.53 -9.79
CA ALA A 46 0.65 0.53 -9.19
C ALA A 46 1.95 1.18 -8.69
N ILE A 47 2.54 2.05 -9.51
CA ILE A 47 3.73 2.82 -9.13
C ILE A 47 3.46 3.67 -7.90
N PHE A 48 2.38 4.48 -7.94
CA PHE A 48 2.05 5.35 -6.83
C PHE A 48 1.77 4.57 -5.55
N ALA A 49 1.06 3.44 -5.63
CA ALA A 49 0.79 2.60 -4.46
C ALA A 49 2.06 1.98 -3.86
N ARG A 50 3.06 1.61 -4.66
CA ARG A 50 4.34 1.10 -4.13
C ARG A 50 5.09 2.19 -3.37
N LEU A 51 5.23 3.38 -3.96
CA LEU A 51 5.89 4.51 -3.31
C LEU A 51 5.15 4.98 -2.04
N ASP A 52 3.81 5.01 -2.08
CA ASP A 52 2.97 5.36 -0.93
C ASP A 52 3.10 4.37 0.24
N ARG A 53 3.22 3.07 -0.05
CA ARG A 53 3.44 2.04 0.98
C ARG A 53 4.77 2.20 1.71
N ILE A 54 5.85 2.58 1.02
CA ILE A 54 7.14 2.86 1.67
C ILE A 54 6.97 3.93 2.75
N CYS A 55 6.20 4.99 2.45
CA CYS A 55 5.90 6.03 3.42
C CYS A 55 5.03 5.53 4.58
N ASP A 56 4.05 4.67 4.32
CA ASP A 56 3.19 4.08 5.36
C ASP A 56 3.97 3.13 6.28
N ASP A 57 4.76 2.22 5.72
CA ASP A 57 5.61 1.28 6.47
C ASP A 57 6.63 2.04 7.32
N CYS A 58 7.22 3.11 6.79
CA CYS A 58 8.16 3.95 7.51
C CYS A 58 7.47 4.72 8.67
N TYR A 59 6.28 5.27 8.43
CA TYR A 59 5.46 5.82 9.51
C TYR A 59 5.16 4.77 10.59
N ASN A 60 4.81 3.54 10.21
CA ASN A 60 4.52 2.46 11.15
C ASN A 60 5.76 2.02 11.96
N LEU A 61 6.95 2.11 11.35
CA LEU A 61 8.23 1.83 12.02
C LEU A 61 8.54 2.87 13.10
N PHE A 62 8.48 4.17 12.77
CA PHE A 62 8.87 5.25 13.68
C PHE A 62 7.71 5.77 14.55
N ARG A 63 6.47 5.45 14.19
CA ARG A 63 5.22 5.93 14.81
C ARG A 63 5.10 7.46 14.85
N GLU A 64 5.64 8.14 13.85
CA GLU A 64 5.61 9.61 13.72
C GLU A 64 4.66 10.05 12.60
N PRO A 65 3.46 10.57 12.90
CA PRO A 65 2.45 10.89 11.88
C PRO A 65 2.90 11.88 10.80
N GLN A 66 3.80 12.82 11.15
CA GLN A 66 4.30 13.79 10.17
C GLN A 66 5.15 13.14 9.09
N LEU A 67 5.78 12.00 9.40
CA LEU A 67 6.68 11.29 8.51
C LEU A 67 5.97 10.83 7.23
N TYR A 68 4.73 10.33 7.35
CA TYR A 68 3.94 9.92 6.19
C TYR A 68 3.70 11.09 5.23
N THR A 69 3.38 12.27 5.76
CA THR A 69 3.13 13.47 4.93
C THR A 69 4.41 13.98 4.27
N LEU A 70 5.50 14.08 5.03
CA LEU A 70 6.80 14.57 4.56
C LEU A 70 7.51 13.60 3.61
N CYS A 71 7.28 12.30 3.76
CA CYS A 71 7.80 11.28 2.85
C CYS A 71 7.19 11.41 1.46
N ARG A 72 5.90 11.75 1.38
CA ARG A 72 5.15 11.82 0.12
C ARG A 72 5.21 13.16 -0.58
N SER A 73 5.55 14.23 0.14
CA SER A 73 5.62 15.58 -0.41
C SER A 73 6.61 15.67 -1.57
N ASP A 74 6.45 16.69 -2.41
CA ASP A 74 7.27 16.89 -3.62
C ASP A 74 7.41 15.62 -4.46
N CYS A 75 6.32 14.84 -4.54
CA CYS A 75 6.23 13.58 -5.28
C CYS A 75 7.35 12.60 -4.91
N PHE A 76 7.53 12.35 -3.61
CA PHE A 76 8.49 11.39 -3.05
C PHE A 76 9.98 11.76 -3.27
N THR A 77 10.29 12.98 -3.72
CA THR A 77 11.68 13.42 -3.94
C THR A 77 12.38 13.93 -2.68
N THR A 78 11.75 13.80 -1.51
CA THR A 78 12.27 14.36 -0.25
C THR A 78 13.36 13.49 0.37
N LEU A 79 14.15 14.11 1.26
CA LEU A 79 15.10 13.37 2.10
C LEU A 79 14.40 12.38 3.05
N PHE A 80 13.13 12.61 3.39
CA PHE A 80 12.34 11.68 4.21
C PHE A 80 12.07 10.39 3.47
N PHE A 81 11.72 10.45 2.17
CA PHE A 81 11.56 9.25 1.36
C PHE A 81 12.85 8.42 1.33
N LYS A 82 14.01 9.07 1.08
CA LYS A 82 15.31 8.39 1.07
C LYS A 82 15.64 7.75 2.42
N GLY A 83 15.44 8.48 3.51
CA GLY A 83 15.63 7.95 4.86
C GLY A 83 14.69 6.77 5.17
N CYS A 84 13.47 6.78 4.64
CA CYS A 84 12.53 5.66 4.76
C CYS A 84 12.99 4.42 4.00
N VAL A 85 13.48 4.59 2.77
CA VAL A 85 14.06 3.48 1.98
C VAL A 85 15.24 2.84 2.72
N GLU A 86 16.14 3.65 3.28
CA GLU A 86 17.26 3.16 4.10
C GLU A 86 16.78 2.45 5.38
N SER A 87 15.82 3.05 6.11
CA SER A 87 15.32 2.52 7.38
C SER A 87 14.54 1.21 7.23
N LEU A 88 13.91 1.01 6.07
CA LEU A 88 13.21 -0.22 5.72
C LEU A 88 14.13 -1.25 5.04
N CYS A 89 15.43 -0.97 4.96
CA CYS A 89 16.43 -1.84 4.32
C CYS A 89 16.14 -2.13 2.83
N LEU A 90 15.61 -1.15 2.11
CA LEU A 90 15.29 -1.22 0.68
C LEU A 90 16.36 -0.56 -0.21
N SER A 91 17.59 -0.38 0.31
CA SER A 91 18.66 0.33 -0.38
C SER A 91 19.04 -0.28 -1.74
N ASP A 92 18.86 -1.59 -1.90
CA ASP A 92 19.12 -2.31 -3.15
C ASP A 92 18.10 -1.98 -4.26
N GLU A 93 16.94 -1.41 -3.90
CA GLU A 93 15.87 -1.04 -4.84
C GLU A 93 15.89 0.46 -5.21
N VAL A 94 16.81 1.25 -4.65
CA VAL A 94 16.83 2.73 -4.81
C VAL A 94 16.79 3.16 -6.27
N GLU A 95 17.58 2.52 -7.14
CA GLU A 95 17.61 2.87 -8.56
C GLU A 95 16.26 2.63 -9.26
N GLU A 96 15.57 1.54 -8.92
CA GLU A 96 14.24 1.25 -9.46
C GLU A 96 13.21 2.25 -8.93
N LEU A 97 13.26 2.56 -7.64
CA LEU A 97 12.38 3.53 -7.00
C LEU A 97 12.58 4.94 -7.57
N ASP A 98 13.81 5.35 -7.86
CA ASP A 98 14.11 6.64 -8.48
C ASP A 98 13.50 6.73 -9.89
N LEU A 99 13.58 5.65 -10.69
CA LEU A 99 12.90 5.60 -12.01
C LEU A 99 11.38 5.72 -11.88
N MET A 100 10.80 5.08 -10.86
CA MET A 100 9.37 5.16 -10.57
C MET A 100 8.96 6.59 -10.16
N ILE A 101 9.77 7.25 -9.32
CA ILE A 101 9.57 8.64 -8.89
C ILE A 101 9.64 9.58 -10.09
N ASP A 102 10.65 9.44 -10.94
CA ASP A 102 10.82 10.29 -12.12
C ASP A 102 9.65 10.16 -13.10
N PHE A 103 9.14 8.94 -13.30
CA PHE A 103 7.99 8.67 -14.17
C PHE A 103 6.72 9.40 -13.73
N ILE A 104 6.44 9.41 -12.42
CA ILE A 104 5.22 10.03 -11.87
C ILE A 104 5.39 11.51 -11.51
N GLY A 105 6.61 11.94 -11.21
CA GLY A 105 6.94 13.29 -10.76
C GLY A 105 7.19 14.27 -11.90
N LYS A 106 7.79 13.79 -13.01
CA LYS A 106 8.22 14.53 -14.22
C LYS A 106 8.48 16.02 -13.97
N ARG A 107 9.69 16.33 -13.49
CA ARG A 107 10.22 17.69 -13.42
C ARG A 107 10.34 18.31 -14.82
#